data_AF-A0A2T2W6N5-F1
#
_entry.id   AF-A0A2T2W6N5-F1
#
_cell.length_a   1.000
_cell.length_b   1.000
_cell.length_c   1.000
_cell.angle_alpha   90.00
_cell.angle_beta   90.00
_cell.angle_gamma   90.00
#
_symmetry.space_group_name_H-M   'P 1'
#
loop_
_entity.id
_entity.type
_entity.pdbx_description
1 polymer ?
#
loop_
_entity_poly.entity_id
_entity_poly.type
_entity_poly.pdbx_seq_one_letter_code
_entity_poly.pdbx_strand_id
1 'polypeptide(L)'
;MVGWCYGFPYDDYNLDADKSHEISPYLVDPKNDFWAILNRQGELEGFCSFGADGQASGGDYSAKALDIGIGIRSDLVGRGRGKQYAQAVAEQAMKKHRAQQLRVMIAAFTSGHKKCGQT
;
A
#
# COMPACT_ATOMS: atom_id res chain seq x y z
N MET A 1 -10.11 5.33 11.32
CA MET A 1 -8.88 4.63 10.91
C MET A 1 -9.25 3.31 10.27
N VAL A 2 -8.45 2.83 9.33
CA VAL A 2 -8.71 1.61 8.58
C VAL A 2 -8.31 0.38 9.43
N GLY A 3 -9.28 -0.37 9.95
CA GLY A 3 -9.05 -1.54 10.82
C GLY A 3 -8.91 -2.86 10.06
N TRP A 4 -8.05 -2.92 9.04
CA TRP A 4 -7.88 -4.14 8.24
C TRP A 4 -7.02 -5.17 8.97
N CYS A 5 -7.55 -6.39 9.07
CA CYS A 5 -6.87 -7.53 9.65
C CYS A 5 -6.65 -8.60 8.58
N TYR A 6 -5.39 -8.94 8.34
CA TYR A 6 -4.94 -9.98 7.44
C TYR A 6 -4.59 -11.23 8.23
N GLY A 7 -5.05 -12.38 7.73
CA GLY A 7 -4.57 -13.68 8.18
C GLY A 7 -3.30 -14.10 7.46
N PHE A 8 -2.71 -15.21 7.90
CA PHE A 8 -1.57 -15.83 7.21
C PHE A 8 -1.86 -16.07 5.72
N PRO A 9 -0.90 -15.82 4.80
CA PRO A 9 0.48 -15.38 5.03
C PRO A 9 0.69 -13.85 5.01
N TYR A 10 -0.39 -13.07 5.07
CA TYR A 10 -0.35 -11.60 4.89
C TYR A 10 -0.38 -10.83 6.23
N ASP A 11 -0.32 -11.54 7.34
CA ASP A 11 -0.41 -10.98 8.68
C ASP A 11 0.71 -9.98 8.99
N ASP A 12 1.86 -10.07 8.31
CA ASP A 12 2.94 -9.08 8.35
C ASP A 12 2.52 -7.64 8.02
N TYR A 13 1.41 -7.46 7.30
CA TYR A 13 0.83 -6.16 6.92
C TYR A 13 -0.18 -5.61 7.93
N ASN A 14 -0.49 -6.34 9.01
CA ASN A 14 -1.34 -5.84 10.07
C ASN A 14 -0.70 -4.60 10.71
N LEU A 15 -1.48 -3.53 10.78
CA LEU A 15 -1.07 -2.33 11.49
C LEU A 15 -1.08 -2.59 12.98
N ASP A 16 -0.04 -2.11 13.66
CA ASP A 16 0.02 -2.10 15.11
C ASP A 16 -0.95 -1.04 15.64
N ALA A 17 -1.99 -1.48 16.35
CA ALA A 17 -3.07 -0.62 16.83
C ALA A 17 -2.54 0.48 17.76
N ASP A 18 -1.46 0.21 18.49
CA ASP A 18 -0.85 1.16 19.42
C ASP A 18 -0.11 2.28 18.68
N LYS A 19 0.24 2.07 17.40
CA LYS A 19 0.92 3.06 16.53
C LYS A 19 -0.04 3.87 15.65
N SER A 20 -1.33 3.63 15.79
CA SER A 20 -2.40 4.33 15.05
C SER A 20 -2.22 5.86 15.03
N HIS A 21 -1.93 6.46 16.19
CA HIS A 21 -1.78 7.91 16.35
C HIS A 21 -0.63 8.51 15.54
N GLU A 22 0.42 7.74 15.24
CA GLU A 22 1.57 8.18 14.46
C GLU A 22 1.35 8.01 12.95
N ILE A 23 0.55 7.01 12.56
CA ILE A 23 0.27 6.69 11.16
C ILE A 23 -0.65 7.74 10.51
N SER A 24 -1.64 8.25 11.25
CA SER A 24 -2.64 9.15 10.65
C SER A 24 -2.05 10.46 10.08
N PRO A 25 -1.16 11.19 10.79
CA PRO A 25 -0.53 12.38 10.23
C PRO A 25 0.35 12.07 9.01
N TYR A 26 1.03 10.93 9.02
CA TYR A 26 1.88 10.49 7.93
C TYR A 26 1.09 10.26 6.63
N LEU A 27 -0.07 9.60 6.71
CA LEU A 27 -0.92 9.32 5.55
C LEU A 27 -1.55 10.58 4.92
N VAL A 28 -1.72 11.66 5.69
CA VAL A 28 -2.35 12.90 5.20
C VAL A 28 -1.35 13.99 4.84
N ASP A 29 -0.05 13.80 5.12
CA ASP A 29 0.99 14.72 4.67
C ASP A 29 1.11 14.65 3.14
N PRO A 30 0.86 15.75 2.40
CA PRO A 30 0.95 15.76 0.95
C PRO A 30 2.33 15.33 0.40
N LYS A 31 3.40 15.40 1.20
CA LYS A 31 4.74 14.95 0.81
C LYS A 31 4.85 13.44 0.63
N ASN A 32 3.99 12.67 1.30
CA ASN A 32 3.98 11.22 1.23
C ASN A 32 3.07 10.68 0.12
N ASP A 33 2.29 11.57 -0.52
CA ASP A 33 1.53 11.35 -1.75
C ASP A 33 0.66 10.08 -1.74
N PHE A 34 -0.13 9.92 -0.67
CA PHE A 34 -1.10 8.85 -0.52
C PHE A 34 -2.43 9.15 -1.21
N TRP A 35 -3.03 8.12 -1.78
CA TRP A 35 -4.31 8.17 -2.48
C TRP A 35 -5.20 7.00 -2.07
N ALA A 36 -6.49 7.27 -1.94
CA ALA A 36 -7.50 6.23 -1.74
C ALA A 36 -7.82 5.52 -3.07
N ILE A 37 -7.99 4.20 -3.02
CA ILE A 37 -8.52 3.40 -4.11
C ILE A 37 -9.99 3.13 -3.78
N LEU A 38 -10.89 3.70 -4.57
CA LEU A 38 -12.33 3.58 -4.39
C LEU A 38 -12.95 2.69 -5.48
N ASN A 39 -13.95 1.90 -5.13
CA ASN A 39 -14.77 1.22 -6.13
C ASN A 39 -15.79 2.17 -6.78
N ARG A 40 -16.61 1.64 -7.69
CA ARG A 40 -17.63 2.42 -8.41
C ARG A 40 -18.72 2.98 -7.50
N GLN A 41 -18.92 2.39 -6.32
CA GLN A 41 -19.86 2.83 -5.30
C GLN A 41 -19.24 3.87 -4.36
N GLY A 42 -17.96 4.22 -4.54
CA GLY A 42 -17.24 5.15 -3.67
C GLY A 42 -16.71 4.52 -2.39
N GLU A 43 -16.74 3.20 -2.27
CA GLU A 43 -16.25 2.49 -1.08
C GLU A 43 -14.74 2.28 -1.14
N LEU A 44 -14.07 2.40 0.01
CA LEU A 44 -12.63 2.19 0.13
C LEU A 44 -12.27 0.70 -0.06
N GLU A 45 -11.51 0.41 -1.11
CA GLU A 45 -10.97 -0.92 -1.39
C GLU A 45 -9.45 -1.01 -1.16
N GLY A 46 -8.76 0.12 -1.05
CA GLY A 46 -7.31 0.15 -0.97
C GLY A 46 -6.76 1.56 -0.79
N PHE A 47 -5.44 1.65 -0.76
CA PHE A 47 -4.68 2.88 -0.91
C PHE A 47 -3.43 2.63 -1.75
N CYS A 48 -2.87 3.68 -2.30
CA CYS A 48 -1.53 3.67 -2.89
C CYS A 48 -0.74 4.91 -2.47
N SER A 49 0.59 4.82 -2.58
CA SER A 49 1.53 5.92 -2.38
C SER A 49 2.50 6.02 -3.55
N PHE A 50 2.99 7.23 -3.81
CA PHE A 50 3.97 7.49 -4.87
C PHE A 50 5.22 8.14 -4.29
N GLY A 51 6.37 7.49 -4.45
CA GLY A 51 7.65 7.95 -3.91
C GLY A 51 8.16 7.08 -2.76
N ALA A 52 8.84 7.71 -1.79
CA ALA A 52 9.68 7.00 -0.82
C ALA A 52 8.94 5.94 0.02
N ASP A 53 7.64 6.10 0.26
CA ASP A 53 6.83 5.10 0.98
C ASP A 53 6.70 3.76 0.20
N GLY A 54 6.81 3.79 -1.12
CA GLY A 54 6.85 2.57 -1.95
C GLY A 54 8.17 1.79 -1.90
N GLN A 55 9.16 2.27 -1.14
CA GLN A 55 10.47 1.64 -0.99
C GLN A 55 10.50 0.71 0.22
N ALA A 56 11.01 -0.51 0.04
CA ALA A 56 11.31 -1.43 1.13
C ALA A 56 12.79 -1.35 1.56
N SER A 57 13.06 -1.73 2.81
CA SER A 57 14.43 -1.88 3.30
C SER A 57 15.23 -2.88 2.47
N GLY A 58 16.47 -2.53 2.11
CA GLY A 58 17.37 -3.38 1.32
C GLY A 58 17.16 -3.34 -0.20
N GLY A 59 16.28 -2.48 -0.72
CA GLY A 59 16.12 -2.28 -2.17
C GLY A 59 17.19 -1.37 -2.79
N ASP A 60 17.41 -1.52 -4.11
CA ASP A 60 18.24 -0.61 -4.91
C ASP A 60 17.36 0.43 -5.62
N TYR A 61 17.56 1.69 -5.24
CA TYR A 61 16.82 2.85 -5.75
C TYR A 61 17.68 3.79 -6.60
N SER A 62 18.85 3.33 -7.05
CA SER A 62 19.78 4.12 -7.88
C SER A 62 19.22 4.43 -9.27
N ALA A 63 18.46 3.49 -9.85
CA ALA A 63 17.74 3.70 -11.10
C ALA A 63 16.54 4.64 -10.89
N LYS A 64 16.40 5.62 -11.79
CA LYS A 64 15.29 6.58 -11.80
C LYS A 64 13.97 5.88 -12.17
N ALA A 65 13.14 5.63 -11.17
CA ALA A 65 11.77 5.15 -11.31
C ALA A 65 10.88 5.80 -10.26
N LEU A 66 9.57 5.82 -10.50
CA LEU A 66 8.60 6.17 -9.47
C LEU A 66 8.28 4.91 -8.65
N ASP A 67 8.58 4.96 -7.36
CA ASP A 67 8.26 3.90 -6.41
C ASP A 67 6.78 3.94 -6.02
N ILE A 68 6.15 2.77 -5.96
CA ILE A 68 4.71 2.65 -5.71
C ILE A 68 4.47 1.68 -4.55
N GLY A 69 3.79 2.17 -3.50
CA GLY A 69 3.19 1.35 -2.45
C GLY A 69 1.72 1.06 -2.78
N ILE A 70 1.24 -0.15 -2.48
CA ILE A 70 -0.18 -0.53 -2.63
C ILE A 70 -0.61 -1.35 -1.42
N GLY A 71 -1.69 -0.93 -0.76
CA GLY A 71 -2.39 -1.70 0.27
C GLY A 71 -3.83 -1.95 -0.15
N ILE A 72 -4.30 -3.20 -0.06
CA ILE A 72 -5.65 -3.61 -0.46
C ILE A 72 -6.40 -4.16 0.74
N ARG A 73 -7.68 -3.79 0.87
CA ARG A 73 -8.54 -4.25 1.95
C ARG A 73 -8.49 -5.76 2.12
N SER A 74 -8.34 -6.22 3.37
CA SER A 74 -8.00 -7.61 3.67
C SER A 74 -9.04 -8.63 3.18
N ASP A 75 -10.33 -8.30 3.18
CA ASP A 75 -11.40 -9.16 2.65
C ASP A 75 -11.40 -9.29 1.11
N LEU A 76 -10.65 -8.44 0.41
CA LEU A 76 -10.52 -8.43 -1.06
C LEU A 76 -9.25 -9.15 -1.55
N VAL A 77 -8.30 -9.43 -0.66
CA VAL A 77 -7.09 -10.19 -0.98
C VAL A 77 -7.45 -11.64 -1.36
N GLY A 78 -6.69 -12.25 -2.27
CA GLY A 78 -6.91 -13.63 -2.71
C GLY A 78 -8.04 -13.82 -3.74
N ARG A 79 -8.74 -12.75 -4.14
CA ARG A 79 -9.87 -12.83 -5.11
C ARG A 79 -9.49 -12.66 -6.58
N GLY A 80 -8.20 -12.75 -6.92
CA GLY A 80 -7.71 -12.59 -8.30
C GLY A 80 -7.80 -11.17 -8.88
N ARG A 81 -8.09 -10.15 -8.06
CA ARG A 81 -8.24 -8.74 -8.51
C ARG A 81 -6.93 -7.95 -8.55
N GLY A 82 -5.80 -8.53 -8.16
CA GLY A 82 -4.51 -7.82 -8.03
C GLY A 82 -4.08 -7.08 -9.30
N LYS A 83 -4.27 -7.69 -10.48
CA LYS A 83 -3.97 -7.05 -11.77
C LYS A 83 -4.78 -5.75 -11.99
N GLN A 84 -6.05 -5.74 -11.61
CA GLN A 84 -6.92 -4.57 -11.79
C GLN A 84 -6.44 -3.40 -10.93
N TYR A 85 -6.08 -3.66 -9.67
CA TYR A 85 -5.53 -2.64 -8.78
C TYR A 85 -4.19 -2.11 -9.29
N ALA A 86 -3.27 -3.01 -9.68
CA ALA A 86 -1.97 -2.61 -10.20
C ALA A 86 -2.09 -1.75 -11.47
N GLN A 87 -2.99 -2.10 -12.39
CA GLN A 87 -3.24 -1.32 -13.61
C GLN A 87 -3.78 0.08 -13.28
N ALA A 88 -4.80 0.18 -12.43
CA ALA A 88 -5.39 1.46 -12.06
C ALA A 88 -4.36 2.39 -11.40
N VAL A 89 -3.53 1.86 -10.50
CA VAL A 89 -2.48 2.63 -9.83
C VAL A 89 -1.38 3.04 -10.82
N ALA A 90 -0.95 2.16 -11.72
CA ALA A 90 0.06 2.46 -12.73
C ALA A 90 -0.41 3.54 -13.73
N GLU A 91 -1.66 3.46 -14.19
CA GLU A 91 -2.25 4.48 -15.07
C GLU A 91 -2.29 5.84 -14.39
N GLN A 92 -2.69 5.87 -13.12
CA GLN A 92 -2.71 7.11 -12.33
C GLN A 92 -1.30 7.67 -12.12
N ALA A 93 -0.33 6.80 -11.80
CA ALA A 93 1.08 7.17 -11.65
C ALA A 93 1.64 7.83 -12.92
N MET A 94 1.42 7.20 -14.08
CA MET A 94 1.86 7.73 -15.37
C MET A 94 1.18 9.07 -15.70
N LYS A 95 -0.13 9.19 -15.46
CA LYS A 95 -0.89 10.41 -15.75
C LYS A 95 -0.47 11.57 -14.86
N LYS A 96 -0.35 11.34 -13.55
CA LYS A 96 -0.11 12.38 -12.54
C LYS A 96 1.36 12.80 -12.47
N HIS A 97 2.28 11.83 -12.53
CA HIS A 97 3.72 12.08 -12.33
C HIS A 97 4.52 12.11 -13.64
N ARG A 98 3.89 11.81 -14.79
CA ARG A 98 4.58 11.65 -16.08
C ARG A 98 5.76 10.67 -15.96
N ALA A 99 5.61 9.66 -15.11
CA ALA A 99 6.65 8.69 -14.84
C ALA A 99 6.93 7.84 -16.09
N GLN A 100 8.20 7.70 -16.45
CA GLN A 100 8.64 6.87 -17.57
C GLN A 100 8.94 5.43 -17.15
N GLN A 101 9.21 5.22 -15.87
CA GLN A 101 9.46 3.92 -15.25
C GLN A 101 8.76 3.88 -13.89
N LEU A 102 8.13 2.75 -13.60
CA LEU A 102 7.46 2.47 -12.34
C LEU A 102 8.17 1.30 -11.66
N ARG A 103 8.28 1.35 -10.33
CA ARG A 103 8.87 0.28 -9.54
C ARG A 103 7.93 -0.05 -8.38
N VAL A 104 7.72 -1.34 -8.17
CA VAL A 104 7.01 -1.89 -7.01
C VAL A 104 7.97 -2.84 -6.32
N MET A 105 8.10 -2.73 -5.01
CA MET A 105 8.87 -3.68 -4.21
C MET A 105 7.91 -4.55 -3.41
N ILE A 106 8.07 -5.87 -3.51
CA ILE A 106 7.34 -6.83 -2.69
C ILE A 106 8.31 -7.27 -1.60
N ALA A 107 8.02 -6.88 -0.36
CA ALA A 107 8.79 -7.35 0.78
C ALA A 107 8.72 -8.89 0.85
N ALA A 108 9.87 -9.53 1.10
CA ALA A 108 9.87 -10.94 1.44
C ALA A 108 9.14 -11.10 2.78
N PHE A 109 8.14 -11.98 2.81
CA PHE A 109 7.40 -12.30 4.03
C PHE A 109 8.36 -12.85 5.08
N THR A 110 8.32 -12.27 6.28
CA THR A 110 9.09 -12.78 7.41
C THR A 110 8.24 -13.80 8.15
N SER A 111 8.85 -14.83 8.75
CA SER A 111 8.11 -15.87 9.49
C SER A 111 7.44 -15.36 10.79
N GLY A 112 7.37 -14.04 11.00
CA GLY A 112 6.78 -13.41 12.17
C GLY A 112 5.26 -13.30 12.02
N HIS A 113 4.52 -13.88 12.96
CA HIS A 113 3.07 -13.71 12.98
C HIS A 113 2.69 -12.41 13.69
N LYS A 114 2.19 -11.41 12.96
CA LYS A 114 1.63 -10.20 13.57
C LYS A 114 0.12 -10.34 13.70
N LYS A 115 -0.36 -10.47 14.94
CA LYS A 115 -1.80 -10.45 15.22
C LYS A 115 -2.32 -9.02 15.06
N CYS A 116 -3.52 -8.88 14.51
CA CYS A 116 -4.23 -7.60 14.58
C CYS A 116 -4.52 -7.27 16.06
N GLY A 117 -4.26 -6.04 16.47
CA GLY A 117 -4.67 -5.54 17.79
C GLY A 117 -6.19 -5.72 17.94
N GLN A 118 -6.62 -6.43 18.97
CA GLN A 118 -8.03 -6.52 19.33
C GLN A 118 -8.42 -5.18 19.95
N THR A 119 -9.36 -4.47 19.34
CA THR A 119 -10.05 -3.33 19.95
C THR A 119 -10.91 -3.78 21.11
#